data_AF-A0A8T0E8S9-F1
#
_entry.id   AF-A0A8T0E8S9-F1
#
_cell.length_a   1.000
_cell.length_b   1.000
_cell.length_c   1.000
_cell.angle_alpha   90.00
_cell.angle_beta   90.00
_cell.angle_gamma   90.00
#
_symmetry.space_group_name_H-M   'P 1'
#
loop_
_entity.id
_entity.type
_entity.pdbx_description
1 polymer ?
#
loop_
_entity_poly.entity_id
_entity_poly.type
_entity_poly.pdbx_seq_one_letter_code
_entity_poly.pdbx_strand_id
1 'polypeptide(L)'
;MLVQAPKWTDFLSCLICQNGFESSVRRPVSLGCGHTICKSCLLNLQRRQCPYDQTAINTDINNLPENHALLQLVGEKAPTKLPAVVPLVSEGNIKYYLEAKKSIEEIALYLKPPSSLVSSILPKNPLSKPLQRKLVTLINCQLIEEEGRKRAIRTVRSVGERTVTELILQHQNAQALSTNLWAVVRARGCQFLGPAMQEEVLKLLLLALEDGSALSRKVLVLFVVQRLSPHFPQASKTSIGHVVQLLYRASCFKVSKRDKDSSLMQLKEEFCTYEALRREHDAQIVQIAIEAGLRITPEQWSALLYGDTAHKSHMQSIIDKLQTPQAFSQSLQELLLALQRNGDPGHLLELKPHLELLAGIESSPNVCPPSWEDLNKALGATVIVVRGLYEYIQNFGNRKLNEIRLNSNVKYKTSMCRDLLHRRNCPRGLNCTFAHSERELEQFKGRNIAAVDELTSASSSRNFTFDDFSGGQSDTDISVSKSVVASNSSSFFSHSSFSSMPTLSDCTTSNVYNGIYLPEVAVDNSSSSYLCNGYDANRSLLPNYSSASNEQDLYQMSCSQLSDDHSSTNKSSQVSVITTILSNILDYKSWCHADPPS
;
A
#
# COMPACT_ATOMS: atom_id res chain seq x y z
N MET A 1 31.25 -7.60 -26.45
CA MET A 1 30.65 -8.50 -25.44
C MET A 1 29.43 -7.79 -24.86
N LEU A 2 28.37 -8.51 -24.52
CA LEU A 2 27.33 -7.97 -23.63
C LEU A 2 27.88 -8.02 -22.21
N VAL A 3 28.06 -6.86 -21.57
CA VAL A 3 28.52 -6.79 -20.18
C VAL A 3 27.37 -7.22 -19.27
N GLN A 4 27.66 -8.01 -18.22
CA GLN A 4 26.64 -8.47 -17.27
C GLN A 4 25.87 -7.27 -16.68
N ALA A 5 24.55 -7.34 -16.67
CA ALA A 5 23.70 -6.28 -16.15
C ALA A 5 24.10 -5.92 -14.70
N PRO A 6 24.36 -4.65 -14.38
CA PRO A 6 25.00 -4.28 -13.13
C PRO A 6 24.09 -4.48 -11.93
N LYS A 7 24.68 -4.92 -10.80
CA LYS A 7 23.96 -5.09 -9.55
C LYS A 7 23.57 -3.71 -9.01
N TRP A 8 22.28 -3.50 -8.73
CA TRP A 8 21.78 -2.22 -8.20
C TRP A 8 22.38 -1.85 -6.84
N THR A 9 22.98 -2.80 -6.11
CA THR A 9 23.70 -2.60 -4.84
C THR A 9 25.02 -1.86 -5.00
N ASP A 10 25.62 -1.92 -6.19
CA ASP A 10 27.01 -1.52 -6.41
C ASP A 10 27.09 -0.09 -7.01
N PHE A 11 25.98 0.66 -6.87
CA PHE A 11 25.67 1.96 -7.50
C PHE A 11 26.58 3.14 -7.11
N LEU A 12 27.50 2.94 -6.17
CA LEU A 12 28.53 3.90 -5.79
C LEU A 12 29.87 3.69 -6.54
N SER A 13 29.93 2.73 -7.47
CA SER A 13 31.11 2.43 -8.28
C SER A 13 30.87 2.66 -9.77
N CYS A 14 31.92 3.05 -10.50
CA CYS A 14 31.87 3.21 -11.95
C CYS A 14 31.70 1.86 -12.64
N LEU A 15 30.68 1.77 -13.51
CA LEU A 15 30.37 0.55 -14.24
C LEU A 15 31.49 0.05 -15.18
N ILE A 16 32.38 0.93 -15.68
CA ILE A 16 33.48 0.53 -16.57
C ILE A 16 34.71 0.08 -15.77
N CYS A 17 35.24 0.96 -14.89
CA CYS A 17 36.48 0.67 -14.16
C CYS A 17 36.28 -0.01 -12.80
N GLN A 18 35.04 -0.28 -12.39
CA GLN A 18 34.64 -0.97 -11.14
C GLN A 18 35.13 -0.33 -9.83
N ASN A 19 35.77 0.84 -9.90
CA ASN A 19 36.24 1.61 -8.76
C ASN A 19 35.15 2.58 -8.24
N GLY A 20 35.16 2.86 -6.94
CA GLY A 20 34.28 3.82 -6.29
C GLY A 20 34.39 5.24 -6.88
N PHE A 21 33.27 5.96 -6.95
CA PHE A 21 33.23 7.34 -7.42
C PHE A 21 33.95 8.32 -6.46
N GLU A 22 34.46 9.43 -6.99
CA GLU A 22 35.13 10.48 -6.22
C GLU A 22 35.07 11.85 -6.96
N SER A 23 35.34 12.95 -6.26
CA SER A 23 35.23 14.32 -6.78
C SER A 23 36.37 14.78 -7.68
N SER A 24 37.50 14.05 -7.74
CA SER A 24 38.68 14.42 -8.52
C SER A 24 38.71 13.74 -9.90
N VAL A 25 38.98 12.42 -9.94
CA VAL A 25 39.21 11.66 -11.18
C VAL A 25 38.01 10.81 -11.57
N ARG A 26 37.41 10.07 -10.63
CA ARG A 26 36.25 9.20 -10.85
C ARG A 26 34.90 9.89 -10.62
N ARG A 27 34.75 11.12 -11.13
CA ARG A 27 33.52 11.94 -11.04
C ARG A 27 32.33 11.26 -11.74
N PRO A 28 31.21 10.94 -11.07
CA PRO A 28 30.09 10.19 -11.65
C PRO A 28 29.26 11.06 -12.61
N VAL A 29 28.93 10.52 -13.77
CA VAL A 29 28.03 11.15 -14.76
C VAL A 29 26.95 10.14 -15.13
N SER A 30 25.69 10.50 -14.89
CA SER A 30 24.53 9.72 -15.31
C SER A 30 24.21 9.98 -16.78
N LEU A 31 23.77 8.96 -17.51
CA LEU A 31 23.24 9.05 -18.87
C LEU A 31 21.69 8.92 -18.84
N GLY A 32 20.97 9.39 -19.86
CA GLY A 32 19.51 9.24 -19.98
C GLY A 32 19.04 7.78 -20.05
N CYS A 33 19.93 6.86 -20.44
CA CYS A 33 19.73 5.41 -20.35
C CYS A 33 19.77 4.87 -18.90
N GLY A 34 20.05 5.71 -17.90
CA GLY A 34 20.00 5.40 -16.46
C GLY A 34 21.24 4.68 -15.92
N HIS A 35 22.27 4.51 -16.75
CA HIS A 35 23.58 4.03 -16.35
C HIS A 35 24.49 5.20 -15.94
N THR A 36 25.30 5.00 -14.90
CA THR A 36 26.21 6.03 -14.36
C THR A 36 27.66 5.57 -14.49
N ILE A 37 28.49 6.38 -15.14
CA ILE A 37 29.87 6.06 -15.49
C ILE A 37 30.75 7.26 -15.11
N CYS A 38 32.00 7.06 -14.67
CA CYS A 38 32.84 8.20 -14.32
C CYS A 38 33.31 8.96 -15.58
N LYS A 39 33.45 10.28 -15.45
CA LYS A 39 33.76 11.19 -16.57
C LYS A 39 35.04 10.82 -17.32
N SER A 40 36.05 10.35 -16.59
CA SER A 40 37.31 9.80 -17.13
C SER A 40 37.14 8.51 -17.95
N CYS A 41 36.18 7.63 -17.62
CA CYS A 41 35.87 6.46 -18.44
C CYS A 41 34.96 6.81 -19.63
N LEU A 42 34.03 7.77 -19.48
CA LEU A 42 33.20 8.26 -20.59
C LEU A 42 34.03 8.92 -21.70
N LEU A 43 34.98 9.79 -21.33
CA LEU A 43 35.85 10.49 -22.30
C LEU A 43 36.77 9.54 -23.10
N ASN A 44 37.01 8.33 -22.59
CA ASN A 44 37.81 7.28 -23.25
C ASN A 44 36.97 6.27 -24.06
N LEU A 45 35.66 6.51 -24.24
CA LEU A 45 34.79 5.65 -25.04
C LEU A 45 35.07 5.79 -26.55
N GLN A 46 35.42 4.67 -27.19
CA GLN A 46 35.65 4.56 -28.64
C GLN A 46 34.39 4.80 -29.51
N ARG A 47 33.20 4.80 -28.89
CA ARG A 47 31.90 5.11 -29.52
C ARG A 47 31.05 5.90 -28.54
N ARG A 48 30.30 6.90 -29.01
CA ARG A 48 29.32 7.65 -28.19
C ARG A 48 28.05 6.82 -27.95
N GLN A 49 28.22 5.68 -27.27
CA GLN A 49 27.17 4.72 -26.92
C GLN A 49 27.41 4.20 -25.50
N CYS A 50 26.34 3.95 -24.76
CA CYS A 50 26.40 3.28 -23.46
C CYS A 50 26.93 1.83 -23.62
N PRO A 51 27.97 1.39 -22.89
CA PRO A 51 28.54 0.05 -23.06
C PRO A 51 27.65 -1.10 -22.55
N TYR A 52 26.51 -0.81 -21.92
CA TYR A 52 25.58 -1.81 -21.37
C TYR A 52 24.36 -2.04 -22.25
N ASP A 53 23.71 -0.96 -22.70
CA ASP A 53 22.45 -0.99 -23.47
C ASP A 53 22.59 -0.44 -24.91
N GLN A 54 23.79 0.03 -25.29
CA GLN A 54 24.12 0.58 -26.61
C GLN A 54 23.37 1.87 -27.00
N THR A 55 22.61 2.48 -26.08
CA THR A 55 21.93 3.78 -26.29
C THR A 55 22.95 4.85 -26.68
N ALA A 56 22.63 5.63 -27.71
CA ALA A 56 23.47 6.73 -28.18
C ALA A 56 23.60 7.84 -27.12
N ILE A 57 24.81 8.39 -26.97
CA ILE A 57 25.12 9.50 -26.07
C ILE A 57 25.16 10.78 -26.92
N ASN A 58 23.99 11.39 -27.06
CA ASN A 58 23.78 12.53 -27.97
C ASN A 58 24.31 13.85 -27.40
N THR A 59 24.22 14.06 -26.08
CA THR A 59 24.77 15.23 -25.39
C THR A 59 26.28 15.09 -25.23
N ASP A 60 27.03 16.20 -25.31
CA ASP A 60 28.47 16.12 -25.07
C ASP A 60 28.82 15.85 -23.59
N ILE A 61 29.78 14.96 -23.38
CA ILE A 61 30.22 14.46 -22.06
C ILE A 61 30.75 15.59 -21.17
N ASN A 62 31.29 16.67 -21.76
CA ASN A 62 31.75 17.81 -20.99
C ASN A 62 30.58 18.60 -20.38
N ASN A 63 29.47 18.74 -21.13
CA ASN A 63 28.26 19.46 -20.76
C ASN A 63 27.33 18.66 -19.83
N LEU A 64 27.47 17.32 -19.77
CA LEU A 64 26.72 16.50 -18.83
C LEU A 64 27.13 16.79 -17.37
N PRO A 65 26.17 17.09 -16.47
CA PRO A 65 26.44 17.41 -15.08
C PRO A 65 26.81 16.17 -14.27
N GLU A 66 27.63 16.39 -13.25
CA GLU A 66 28.09 15.35 -12.35
C GLU A 66 27.04 15.02 -11.28
N ASN A 67 26.92 13.74 -10.95
CA ASN A 67 25.92 13.22 -10.02
C ASN A 67 26.34 13.43 -8.57
N HIS A 68 26.19 14.67 -8.11
CA HIS A 68 26.41 15.11 -6.73
C HIS A 68 25.66 14.23 -5.71
N ALA A 69 24.47 13.73 -6.07
CA ALA A 69 23.64 12.90 -5.20
C ALA A 69 24.29 11.53 -4.88
N LEU A 70 25.26 11.06 -5.69
CA LEU A 70 26.14 9.93 -5.39
C LEU A 70 27.41 10.35 -4.65
N LEU A 71 28.03 11.49 -5.00
CA LEU A 71 29.24 12.00 -4.34
C LEU A 71 29.04 12.22 -2.83
N GLN A 72 27.88 12.74 -2.44
CA GLN A 72 27.54 12.90 -1.01
C GLN A 72 27.37 11.58 -0.23
N LEU A 73 27.25 10.43 -0.91
CA LEU A 73 27.10 9.10 -0.30
C LEU A 73 28.45 8.42 -0.07
N VAL A 74 29.46 8.73 -0.90
CA VAL A 74 30.87 8.36 -0.64
C VAL A 74 31.56 9.32 0.36
N GLY A 75 30.82 10.31 0.88
CA GLY A 75 31.23 11.17 1.99
C GLY A 75 31.78 12.55 1.57
N GLU A 76 31.81 12.86 0.28
CA GLU A 76 32.34 14.13 -0.22
C GLU A 76 31.32 15.26 -0.08
N LYS A 77 31.80 16.50 0.10
CA LYS A 77 30.95 17.68 0.17
C LYS A 77 30.51 18.09 -1.24
N ALA A 78 29.23 18.40 -1.42
CA ALA A 78 28.71 18.92 -2.67
C ALA A 78 29.48 20.20 -3.10
N PRO A 79 29.90 20.33 -4.37
CA PRO A 79 30.60 21.52 -4.84
C PRO A 79 29.82 22.82 -4.58
N THR A 80 30.47 23.78 -3.92
CA THR A 80 29.86 25.07 -3.54
C THR A 80 29.66 26.04 -4.72
N LYS A 81 30.24 25.71 -5.89
CA LYS A 81 30.04 26.46 -7.13
C LYS A 81 28.81 25.94 -7.86
N LEU A 82 27.97 26.86 -8.34
CA LEU A 82 26.93 26.53 -9.32
C LEU A 82 27.57 25.77 -10.51
N PRO A 83 27.04 24.59 -10.88
CA PRO A 83 27.56 23.85 -12.03
C PRO A 83 27.31 24.64 -13.33
N ALA A 84 28.22 24.50 -14.30
CA ALA A 84 28.15 25.19 -15.60
C ALA A 84 27.07 24.57 -16.53
N VAL A 85 25.80 24.66 -16.12
CA VAL A 85 24.62 24.09 -16.78
C VAL A 85 24.09 24.98 -17.93
N VAL A 86 24.58 26.21 -17.99
CA VAL A 86 24.10 27.32 -18.84
C VAL A 86 23.73 26.95 -20.29
N PRO A 87 24.46 26.08 -21.03
CA PRO A 87 24.16 25.86 -22.45
C PRO A 87 22.92 25.00 -22.76
N LEU A 88 22.35 24.25 -21.79
CA LEU A 88 21.38 23.17 -22.09
C LEU A 88 20.01 23.29 -21.38
N VAL A 89 19.83 24.28 -20.50
CA VAL A 89 18.53 24.56 -19.88
C VAL A 89 18.19 26.02 -20.12
N SER A 90 17.08 26.29 -20.82
CA SER A 90 16.57 27.64 -21.07
C SER A 90 16.39 28.41 -19.76
N GLU A 91 16.73 29.70 -19.73
CA GLU A 91 16.87 30.50 -18.50
C GLU A 91 15.67 30.38 -17.52
N GLY A 92 14.44 30.54 -18.02
CA GLY A 92 13.22 30.42 -17.20
C GLY A 92 13.00 29.05 -16.54
N ASN A 93 13.67 27.99 -17.01
CA ASN A 93 13.61 26.64 -16.45
C ASN A 93 14.79 26.29 -15.53
N ILE A 94 15.83 27.13 -15.43
CA ILE A 94 17.02 26.85 -14.60
C ILE A 94 16.64 26.68 -13.12
N LYS A 95 15.70 27.50 -12.61
CA LYS A 95 15.16 27.37 -11.24
C LYS A 95 14.62 25.97 -10.98
N TYR A 96 13.71 25.50 -11.84
CA TYR A 96 13.08 24.19 -11.72
C TYR A 96 14.08 23.04 -11.82
N TYR A 97 15.08 23.14 -12.70
CA TYR A 97 16.18 22.16 -12.76
C TYR A 97 16.98 22.10 -11.45
N LEU A 98 17.31 23.24 -10.83
CA LEU A 98 18.08 23.29 -9.59
C LEU A 98 17.28 22.74 -8.39
N GLU A 99 15.99 23.05 -8.30
CA GLU A 99 15.08 22.51 -7.27
C GLU A 99 14.85 21.00 -7.45
N ALA A 100 14.68 20.53 -8.69
CA ALA A 100 14.59 19.12 -9.03
C ALA A 100 15.88 18.35 -8.69
N LYS A 101 17.06 18.92 -9.00
CA LYS A 101 18.36 18.34 -8.62
C LYS A 101 18.50 18.25 -7.09
N LYS A 102 18.20 19.33 -6.36
CA LYS A 102 18.23 19.35 -4.89
C LYS A 102 17.31 18.30 -4.28
N SER A 103 16.13 18.07 -4.89
CA SER A 103 15.18 17.05 -4.43
C SER A 103 15.74 15.62 -4.55
N ILE A 104 16.49 15.32 -5.63
CA ILE A 104 17.19 14.04 -5.80
C ILE A 104 18.36 13.92 -4.80
N GLU A 105 19.07 15.02 -4.54
CA GLU A 105 20.12 15.08 -3.50
C GLU A 105 19.53 14.80 -2.10
N GLU A 106 18.37 15.37 -1.72
CA GLU A 106 17.71 15.05 -0.45
C GLU A 106 17.26 13.57 -0.38
N ILE A 107 16.62 13.05 -1.45
CA ILE A 107 16.17 11.64 -1.52
C ILE A 107 17.34 10.66 -1.35
N ALA A 108 18.51 10.97 -1.91
CA ALA A 108 19.69 10.11 -1.80
C ALA A 108 20.21 9.98 -0.35
N LEU A 109 20.00 10.98 0.53
CA LEU A 109 20.45 10.90 1.92
C LEU A 109 19.85 9.72 2.69
N TYR A 110 18.62 9.31 2.36
CA TYR A 110 17.98 8.12 2.95
C TYR A 110 18.61 6.78 2.51
N LEU A 111 19.58 6.79 1.59
CA LEU A 111 20.39 5.61 1.24
C LEU A 111 21.76 5.56 1.93
N LYS A 112 22.13 6.56 2.73
CA LYS A 112 23.43 6.57 3.42
C LYS A 112 23.58 5.31 4.31
N PRO A 113 24.70 4.56 4.20
CA PRO A 113 25.02 3.56 5.20
C PRO A 113 25.27 4.25 6.56
N PRO A 114 24.92 3.61 7.70
CA PRO A 114 25.32 4.12 9.01
C PRO A 114 26.85 4.24 9.08
N SER A 115 27.36 5.31 9.67
CA SER A 115 28.78 5.65 9.64
C SER A 115 29.65 4.54 10.26
N SER A 116 30.70 4.16 9.53
CA SER A 116 31.50 2.93 9.76
C SER A 116 32.36 2.91 11.04
N LEU A 117 32.10 3.81 11.99
CA LEU A 117 32.85 3.94 13.24
C LEU A 117 32.02 3.53 14.49
N VAL A 118 30.69 3.39 14.39
CA VAL A 118 29.83 3.26 15.60
C VAL A 118 28.66 2.26 15.48
N SER A 119 28.60 1.38 14.46
CA SER A 119 27.52 0.39 14.39
C SER A 119 27.94 -1.05 14.08
N SER A 120 28.20 -1.78 15.16
CA SER A 120 28.05 -3.25 15.23
C SER A 120 26.72 -3.69 15.86
N ILE A 121 25.88 -2.74 16.34
CA ILE A 121 24.73 -3.03 17.23
C ILE A 121 23.39 -2.40 16.78
N LEU A 122 23.38 -1.35 15.94
CA LEU A 122 22.16 -0.61 15.56
C LEU A 122 21.89 -0.62 14.02
N PRO A 123 20.65 -0.33 13.58
CA PRO A 123 19.99 -1.20 12.61
C PRO A 123 20.39 -1.00 11.14
N LYS A 124 20.06 -2.02 10.35
CA LYS A 124 19.97 -1.94 8.89
C LYS A 124 19.03 -0.80 8.50
N ASN A 125 19.32 -0.11 7.39
CA ASN A 125 18.50 0.97 6.84
C ASN A 125 17.00 0.60 6.83
N PRO A 126 16.11 1.46 7.37
CA PRO A 126 14.69 1.12 7.60
C PRO A 126 13.87 0.96 6.32
N LEU A 127 14.29 1.57 5.20
CA LEU A 127 13.59 1.46 3.92
C LEU A 127 13.79 0.05 3.32
N SER A 128 12.74 -0.56 2.76
CA SER A 128 12.89 -1.91 2.20
C SER A 128 13.79 -1.92 0.95
N LYS A 129 14.47 -3.05 0.68
CA LYS A 129 15.30 -3.22 -0.54
C LYS A 129 14.57 -2.88 -1.85
N PRO A 130 13.30 -3.27 -2.06
CA PRO A 130 12.50 -2.82 -3.21
C PRO A 130 12.39 -1.29 -3.35
N LEU A 131 12.23 -0.56 -2.25
CA LEU A 131 12.18 0.91 -2.27
C LEU A 131 13.58 1.50 -2.51
N GLN A 132 14.60 1.03 -1.80
CA GLN A 132 16.00 1.45 -2.01
C GLN A 132 16.41 1.34 -3.49
N ARG A 133 16.08 0.23 -4.16
CA ARG A 133 16.33 0.04 -5.60
C ARG A 133 15.63 1.08 -6.49
N LYS A 134 14.42 1.51 -6.14
CA LYS A 134 13.69 2.57 -6.86
C LYS A 134 14.31 3.94 -6.62
N LEU A 135 14.77 4.23 -5.39
CA LEU A 135 15.52 5.46 -5.11
C LEU A 135 16.84 5.52 -5.89
N VAL A 136 17.61 4.42 -5.95
CA VAL A 136 18.82 4.32 -6.80
C VAL A 136 18.48 4.57 -8.28
N THR A 137 17.35 4.03 -8.77
CA THR A 137 16.90 4.27 -10.15
C THR A 137 16.60 5.75 -10.40
N LEU A 138 16.01 6.46 -9.42
CA LEU A 138 15.72 7.89 -9.52
C LEU A 138 17.00 8.74 -9.49
N ILE A 139 17.95 8.39 -8.62
CA ILE A 139 19.25 9.08 -8.47
C ILE A 139 20.09 9.00 -9.75
N ASN A 140 19.93 7.94 -10.54
CA ASN A 140 20.63 7.78 -11.81
C ASN A 140 19.91 8.41 -13.02
N CYS A 141 18.84 9.19 -12.82
CA CYS A 141 18.16 9.92 -13.90
C CYS A 141 18.91 11.21 -14.29
N GLN A 142 19.40 11.30 -15.52
CA GLN A 142 20.05 12.50 -16.07
C GLN A 142 19.02 13.57 -16.48
N LEU A 143 18.64 14.47 -15.56
CA LEU A 143 17.53 15.41 -15.78
C LEU A 143 17.72 16.39 -16.95
N ILE A 144 18.94 16.64 -17.41
CA ILE A 144 19.22 17.46 -18.60
C ILE A 144 18.64 16.82 -19.87
N GLU A 145 18.66 15.49 -19.95
CA GLU A 145 18.18 14.74 -21.12
C GLU A 145 16.69 14.37 -20.98
N GLU A 146 15.93 14.44 -22.07
CA GLU A 146 14.48 14.15 -22.06
C GLU A 146 14.16 12.74 -21.57
N GLU A 147 14.93 11.74 -22.00
CA GLU A 147 14.76 10.36 -21.52
C GLU A 147 15.08 10.21 -20.03
N GLY A 148 15.98 11.03 -19.48
CA GLY A 148 16.19 11.14 -18.05
C GLY A 148 14.99 11.73 -17.32
N ARG A 149 14.33 12.75 -17.88
CA ARG A 149 13.07 13.31 -17.33
C ARG A 149 11.90 12.33 -17.42
N LYS A 150 11.71 11.66 -18.57
CA LYS A 150 10.70 10.58 -18.76
C LYS A 150 10.95 9.38 -17.84
N ARG A 151 12.21 9.09 -17.48
CA ARG A 151 12.58 8.05 -16.50
C ARG A 151 12.31 8.51 -15.08
N ALA A 152 12.66 9.75 -14.74
CA ALA A 152 12.41 10.33 -13.42
C ALA A 152 10.91 10.32 -13.09
N ILE A 153 10.06 10.82 -13.99
CA ILE A 153 8.61 10.95 -13.74
C ILE A 153 7.91 9.57 -13.55
N ARG A 154 8.30 8.55 -14.32
CA ARG A 154 7.83 7.17 -14.09
C ARG A 154 8.37 6.56 -12.79
N THR A 155 9.59 6.92 -12.40
CA THR A 155 10.21 6.39 -11.18
C THR A 155 9.58 7.00 -9.92
N VAL A 156 9.27 8.31 -9.90
CA VAL A 156 8.59 8.95 -8.75
C VAL A 156 7.19 8.38 -8.52
N ARG A 157 6.38 8.14 -9.57
CA ARG A 157 5.10 7.40 -9.45
C ARG A 157 5.31 6.07 -8.74
N SER A 158 6.29 5.28 -9.20
CA SER A 158 6.55 3.93 -8.69
C SER A 158 7.22 3.92 -7.31
N VAL A 159 7.85 5.03 -6.88
CA VAL A 159 8.27 5.27 -5.49
C VAL A 159 7.06 5.53 -4.61
N GLY A 160 6.15 6.43 -5.00
CA GLY A 160 4.93 6.73 -4.23
C GLY A 160 4.04 5.50 -4.02
N GLU A 161 3.79 4.73 -5.08
CA GLU A 161 3.06 3.46 -5.05
C GLU A 161 3.70 2.44 -4.10
N ARG A 162 5.04 2.37 -4.11
CA ARG A 162 5.79 1.50 -3.20
C ARG A 162 5.71 1.97 -1.74
N THR A 163 5.75 3.29 -1.50
CA THR A 163 5.56 3.86 -0.17
C THR A 163 4.18 3.53 0.39
N VAL A 164 3.11 3.71 -0.40
CA VAL A 164 1.74 3.31 0.02
C VAL A 164 1.69 1.82 0.36
N THR A 165 2.31 0.97 -0.45
CA THR A 165 2.40 -0.47 -0.17
C THR A 165 3.12 -0.76 1.15
N GLU A 166 4.18 -0.04 1.48
CA GLU A 166 4.91 -0.21 2.75
C GLU A 166 4.13 0.34 3.96
N LEU A 167 3.39 1.44 3.81
CA LEU A 167 2.49 1.96 4.85
C LEU A 167 1.33 0.99 5.15
N ILE A 168 0.70 0.41 4.12
CA ILE A 168 -0.33 -0.63 4.30
C ILE A 168 0.25 -1.83 5.08
N LEU A 169 1.47 -2.27 4.74
CA LEU A 169 2.13 -3.39 5.41
C LEU A 169 2.49 -3.12 6.89
N GLN A 170 2.69 -1.87 7.32
CA GLN A 170 2.80 -1.57 8.77
C GLN A 170 1.45 -1.65 9.49
N HIS A 171 0.34 -1.34 8.80
CA HIS A 171 -1.02 -1.39 9.35
C HIS A 171 -1.67 -2.78 9.28
N GLN A 172 -1.05 -3.74 8.58
CA GLN A 172 -1.54 -5.10 8.35
C GLN A 172 -0.99 -6.09 9.39
N ASN A 173 -1.87 -6.71 10.19
CA ASN A 173 -1.45 -7.71 11.17
C ASN A 173 -1.00 -9.02 10.50
N ALA A 174 0.31 -9.26 10.43
CA ALA A 174 0.92 -10.45 9.87
C ALA A 174 0.48 -11.77 10.53
N GLN A 175 0.20 -11.78 11.85
CA GLN A 175 -0.24 -13.00 12.56
C GLN A 175 -1.68 -13.41 12.21
N ALA A 176 -2.53 -12.44 11.85
CA ALA A 176 -3.93 -12.69 11.48
C ALA A 176 -4.14 -12.88 9.96
N LEU A 177 -3.09 -12.74 9.15
CA LEU A 177 -3.19 -12.58 7.69
C LEU A 177 -3.87 -13.76 6.99
N SER A 178 -3.47 -15.00 7.30
CA SER A 178 -4.08 -16.22 6.74
C SER A 178 -5.53 -16.41 7.19
N THR A 179 -5.81 -16.18 8.48
CA THR A 179 -7.16 -16.23 9.04
C THR A 179 -8.10 -15.23 8.35
N ASN A 180 -7.62 -14.01 8.12
CA ASN A 180 -8.35 -12.94 7.44
C ASN A 180 -8.60 -13.30 5.96
N LEU A 181 -7.56 -13.76 5.23
CA LEU A 181 -7.71 -14.24 3.85
C LEU A 181 -8.82 -15.31 3.75
N TRP A 182 -8.74 -16.36 4.55
CA TRP A 182 -9.71 -17.45 4.48
C TRP A 182 -11.11 -17.06 4.97
N ALA A 183 -11.23 -16.10 5.89
CA ALA A 183 -12.53 -15.52 6.25
C ALA A 183 -13.15 -14.76 5.08
N VAL A 184 -12.36 -13.97 4.35
CA VAL A 184 -12.84 -13.12 3.23
C VAL A 184 -13.08 -13.92 1.94
N VAL A 185 -12.40 -15.06 1.75
CA VAL A 185 -12.75 -16.08 0.75
C VAL A 185 -14.10 -16.74 1.08
N ARG A 186 -14.31 -17.18 2.33
CA ARG A 186 -15.60 -17.75 2.78
C ARG A 186 -16.76 -16.77 2.68
N ALA A 187 -16.52 -15.49 2.97
CA ALA A 187 -17.55 -14.43 2.84
C ALA A 187 -18.06 -14.24 1.39
N ARG A 188 -17.34 -14.72 0.37
CA ARG A 188 -17.77 -14.74 -1.04
C ARG A 188 -18.41 -16.07 -1.47
N GLY A 189 -18.77 -16.95 -0.51
CA GLY A 189 -19.30 -18.29 -0.77
C GLY A 189 -18.27 -19.27 -1.36
N CYS A 190 -16.98 -18.95 -1.23
CA CYS A 190 -15.87 -19.69 -1.83
C CYS A 190 -15.04 -20.41 -0.76
N GLN A 191 -14.28 -21.43 -1.16
CA GLN A 191 -13.45 -22.19 -0.23
C GLN A 191 -12.17 -22.71 -0.90
N PHE A 192 -11.08 -22.71 -0.12
CA PHE A 192 -9.84 -23.40 -0.41
C PHE A 192 -9.66 -24.51 0.64
N LEU A 193 -9.32 -25.71 0.21
CA LEU A 193 -9.35 -26.93 1.03
C LEU A 193 -7.96 -27.37 1.56
N GLY A 194 -6.93 -26.57 1.29
CA GLY A 194 -5.52 -26.95 1.50
C GLY A 194 -4.91 -27.55 0.22
N PRO A 195 -3.58 -27.45 0.00
CA PRO A 195 -2.96 -27.70 -1.30
C PRO A 195 -3.37 -29.02 -1.99
N ALA A 196 -3.11 -30.16 -1.34
CA ALA A 196 -3.35 -31.48 -1.93
C ALA A 196 -4.85 -31.76 -2.19
N MET A 197 -5.74 -31.37 -1.28
CA MET A 197 -7.18 -31.58 -1.45
C MET A 197 -7.77 -30.65 -2.52
N GLN A 198 -7.26 -29.42 -2.65
CA GLN A 198 -7.68 -28.50 -3.70
C GLN A 198 -7.21 -28.97 -5.08
N GLU A 199 -5.96 -29.44 -5.18
CA GLU A 199 -5.41 -30.00 -6.41
C GLU A 199 -6.23 -31.17 -6.94
N GLU A 200 -6.56 -32.14 -6.08
CA GLU A 200 -7.36 -33.31 -6.48
C GLU A 200 -8.80 -32.91 -6.87
N VAL A 201 -9.40 -31.92 -6.18
CA VAL A 201 -10.71 -31.37 -6.58
C VAL A 201 -10.64 -30.73 -7.97
N LEU A 202 -9.60 -29.97 -8.30
CA LEU A 202 -9.45 -29.36 -9.63
C LEU A 202 -9.23 -30.42 -10.72
N LYS A 203 -8.46 -31.50 -10.43
CA LYS A 203 -8.30 -32.64 -11.35
C LYS A 203 -9.62 -33.38 -11.60
N LEU A 204 -10.40 -33.65 -10.54
CA LEU A 204 -11.71 -34.30 -10.65
C LEU A 204 -12.76 -33.41 -11.34
N LEU A 205 -12.67 -32.09 -11.22
CA LEU A 205 -13.53 -31.15 -11.95
C LEU A 205 -13.17 -31.06 -13.44
N LEU A 206 -11.87 -31.14 -13.77
CA LEU A 206 -11.39 -31.19 -15.15
C LEU A 206 -11.83 -32.50 -15.84
N LEU A 207 -11.58 -33.66 -15.21
CA LEU A 207 -12.00 -34.98 -15.68
C LEU A 207 -13.52 -35.11 -15.96
N ALA A 208 -14.34 -34.24 -15.37
CA ALA A 208 -15.79 -34.22 -15.55
C ALA A 208 -16.29 -33.27 -16.66
N LEU A 209 -15.41 -32.47 -17.26
CA LEU A 209 -15.78 -31.34 -18.14
C LEU A 209 -14.80 -31.09 -19.32
N GLU A 210 -13.62 -31.70 -19.34
CA GLU A 210 -12.57 -31.50 -20.37
C GLU A 210 -12.96 -32.00 -21.76
N ASP A 211 -13.90 -32.95 -21.83
CA ASP A 211 -14.56 -33.43 -23.05
C ASP A 211 -15.60 -32.44 -23.60
N GLY A 212 -15.80 -31.31 -22.92
CA GLY A 212 -16.86 -30.35 -23.23
C GLY A 212 -18.22 -30.70 -22.62
N SER A 213 -18.31 -31.66 -21.69
CA SER A 213 -19.55 -32.01 -21.01
C SER A 213 -20.20 -30.81 -20.30
N ALA A 214 -21.52 -30.71 -20.39
CA ALA A 214 -22.31 -29.65 -19.79
C ALA A 214 -23.13 -30.18 -18.60
N LEU A 215 -22.58 -30.08 -17.39
CA LEU A 215 -23.15 -30.68 -16.18
C LEU A 215 -23.85 -29.65 -15.29
N SER A 216 -24.92 -30.04 -14.59
CA SER A 216 -25.51 -29.18 -13.57
C SER A 216 -24.65 -29.18 -12.30
N ARG A 217 -24.64 -28.06 -11.55
CA ARG A 217 -23.87 -27.92 -10.30
C ARG A 217 -24.08 -29.08 -9.32
N LYS A 218 -25.31 -29.61 -9.23
CA LYS A 218 -25.66 -30.77 -8.38
C LYS A 218 -24.96 -32.05 -8.82
N VAL A 219 -24.93 -32.34 -10.13
CA VAL A 219 -24.26 -33.52 -10.69
C VAL A 219 -22.75 -33.41 -10.54
N LEU A 220 -22.16 -32.27 -10.91
CA LEU A 220 -20.73 -32.00 -10.82
C LEU A 220 -20.19 -32.14 -9.38
N VAL A 221 -20.89 -31.55 -8.39
CA VAL A 221 -20.54 -31.68 -6.97
C VAL A 221 -20.63 -33.14 -6.48
N LEU A 222 -21.62 -33.90 -6.92
CA LEU A 222 -21.76 -35.31 -6.54
C LEU A 222 -20.63 -36.19 -7.13
N PHE A 223 -20.29 -35.99 -8.42
CA PHE A 223 -19.20 -36.69 -9.10
C PHE A 223 -17.87 -36.56 -8.34
N VAL A 224 -17.53 -35.33 -7.94
CA VAL A 224 -16.29 -35.03 -7.21
C VAL A 224 -16.33 -35.61 -5.80
N VAL A 225 -17.40 -35.39 -5.03
CA VAL A 225 -17.50 -35.92 -3.66
C VAL A 225 -17.38 -37.44 -3.63
N GLN A 226 -18.03 -38.16 -4.56
CA GLN A 226 -17.96 -39.62 -4.62
C GLN A 226 -16.55 -40.16 -4.86
N ARG A 227 -15.72 -39.46 -5.66
CA ARG A 227 -14.33 -39.86 -5.95
C ARG A 227 -13.31 -39.36 -4.90
N LEU A 228 -13.59 -38.24 -4.25
CA LEU A 228 -12.69 -37.60 -3.29
C LEU A 228 -12.83 -38.18 -1.86
N SER A 229 -14.04 -38.49 -1.41
CA SER A 229 -14.30 -38.95 -0.03
C SER A 229 -13.48 -40.16 0.44
N PRO A 230 -13.13 -41.17 -0.39
CA PRO A 230 -12.25 -42.27 0.02
C PRO A 230 -10.86 -41.84 0.47
N HIS A 231 -10.34 -40.75 -0.09
CA HIS A 231 -8.99 -40.21 0.21
C HIS A 231 -9.03 -39.04 1.20
N PHE A 232 -10.13 -38.27 1.21
CA PHE A 232 -10.34 -37.13 2.09
C PHE A 232 -11.73 -37.20 2.74
N PRO A 233 -11.91 -37.91 3.88
CA PRO A 233 -13.21 -38.12 4.52
C PRO A 233 -13.96 -36.84 4.92
N GLN A 234 -13.25 -35.71 5.07
CA GLN A 234 -13.82 -34.38 5.29
C GLN A 234 -14.50 -33.76 4.05
N ALA A 235 -14.45 -34.43 2.89
CA ALA A 235 -15.11 -33.97 1.67
C ALA A 235 -16.64 -33.95 1.82
N SER A 236 -17.23 -32.77 1.69
CA SER A 236 -18.68 -32.55 1.77
C SER A 236 -19.24 -31.82 0.55
N LYS A 237 -20.50 -32.09 0.20
CA LYS A 237 -21.22 -31.42 -0.91
C LYS A 237 -21.12 -29.90 -0.81
N THR A 238 -21.22 -29.35 0.40
CA THR A 238 -21.07 -27.92 0.68
C THR A 238 -19.65 -27.42 0.37
N SER A 239 -18.62 -28.09 0.89
CA SER A 239 -17.22 -27.69 0.67
C SER A 239 -16.81 -27.73 -0.81
N ILE A 240 -17.21 -28.76 -1.55
CA ILE A 240 -16.96 -28.85 -3.00
C ILE A 240 -17.83 -27.84 -3.77
N GLY A 241 -19.07 -27.61 -3.33
CA GLY A 241 -19.94 -26.56 -3.85
C GLY A 241 -19.33 -25.16 -3.76
N HIS A 242 -18.53 -24.88 -2.73
CA HIS A 242 -17.76 -23.64 -2.58
C HIS A 242 -16.50 -23.57 -3.47
N VAL A 243 -15.86 -24.70 -3.81
CA VAL A 243 -14.77 -24.71 -4.82
C VAL A 243 -15.34 -24.46 -6.23
N VAL A 244 -16.46 -25.09 -6.57
CA VAL A 244 -17.19 -24.80 -7.82
C VAL A 244 -17.67 -23.33 -7.84
N GLN A 245 -18.02 -22.75 -6.69
CA GLN A 245 -18.35 -21.31 -6.59
C GLN A 245 -17.16 -20.41 -6.92
N LEU A 246 -15.95 -20.79 -6.51
CA LEU A 246 -14.73 -20.04 -6.77
C LEU A 246 -14.41 -20.02 -8.27
N LEU A 247 -14.49 -21.16 -8.95
CA LEU A 247 -14.32 -21.27 -10.41
C LEU A 247 -15.44 -20.54 -11.19
N TYR A 248 -16.66 -20.49 -10.64
CA TYR A 248 -17.74 -19.68 -11.20
C TYR A 248 -17.44 -18.19 -11.12
N ARG A 249 -16.92 -17.69 -9.99
CA ARG A 249 -16.49 -16.28 -9.87
C ARG A 249 -15.32 -15.97 -10.81
N ALA A 250 -14.36 -16.90 -10.90
CA ALA A 250 -13.24 -16.86 -11.85
C ALA A 250 -13.68 -16.94 -13.33
N SER A 251 -14.97 -17.03 -13.62
CA SER A 251 -15.53 -17.06 -14.98
C SER A 251 -15.01 -18.23 -15.84
N CYS A 252 -14.63 -19.34 -15.20
CA CYS A 252 -14.12 -20.54 -15.89
C CYS A 252 -15.20 -21.28 -16.70
N PHE A 253 -16.48 -21.04 -16.42
CA PHE A 253 -17.60 -21.76 -17.03
C PHE A 253 -18.37 -20.92 -18.05
N LYS A 254 -18.80 -21.59 -19.13
CA LYS A 254 -19.92 -21.18 -19.97
C LYS A 254 -21.20 -21.76 -19.35
N VAL A 255 -22.20 -20.92 -19.09
CA VAL A 255 -23.39 -21.30 -18.31
C VAL A 255 -24.65 -21.19 -19.16
N SER A 256 -25.33 -22.32 -19.36
CA SER A 256 -26.57 -22.39 -20.13
C SER A 256 -27.76 -22.44 -19.17
N LYS A 257 -28.52 -21.34 -19.08
CA LYS A 257 -29.84 -21.32 -18.42
C LYS A 257 -30.79 -22.24 -19.21
N ARG A 258 -31.70 -22.95 -18.52
CA ARG A 258 -32.72 -23.84 -19.11
C ARG A 258 -34.05 -23.56 -18.43
N ASP A 259 -35.14 -23.58 -19.19
CA ASP A 259 -36.46 -23.28 -18.64
C ASP A 259 -36.92 -24.39 -17.67
N LYS A 260 -37.31 -23.97 -16.46
CA LYS A 260 -37.82 -24.85 -15.38
C LYS A 260 -36.88 -25.97 -14.90
N ASP A 261 -35.59 -25.92 -15.22
CA ASP A 261 -34.59 -26.90 -14.76
C ASP A 261 -33.23 -26.21 -14.48
N SER A 262 -32.35 -26.92 -13.76
CA SER A 262 -31.03 -26.45 -13.33
C SER A 262 -30.15 -26.03 -14.52
N SER A 263 -29.54 -24.85 -14.43
CA SER A 263 -28.54 -24.40 -15.42
C SER A 263 -27.39 -25.40 -15.55
N LEU A 264 -26.91 -25.59 -16.77
CA LEU A 264 -25.75 -26.43 -17.07
C LEU A 264 -24.49 -25.56 -17.11
N MET A 265 -23.37 -26.15 -16.67
CA MET A 265 -22.06 -25.54 -16.59
C MET A 265 -21.11 -26.37 -17.46
N GLN A 266 -20.54 -25.74 -18.48
CA GLN A 266 -19.52 -26.30 -19.36
C GLN A 266 -18.21 -25.56 -19.05
N LEU A 267 -17.08 -26.25 -18.97
CA LEU A 267 -15.78 -25.57 -18.86
C LEU A 267 -15.46 -24.89 -20.20
N LYS A 268 -14.86 -23.70 -20.17
CA LYS A 268 -14.41 -23.07 -21.43
C LYS A 268 -13.12 -23.71 -21.93
N GLU A 269 -12.93 -23.69 -23.24
CA GLU A 269 -11.80 -24.32 -23.94
C GLU A 269 -10.44 -23.84 -23.41
N GLU A 270 -10.29 -22.55 -23.10
CA GLU A 270 -9.05 -21.98 -22.55
C GLU A 270 -8.68 -22.50 -21.15
N PHE A 271 -9.62 -23.16 -20.45
CA PHE A 271 -9.43 -23.74 -19.11
C PHE A 271 -9.45 -25.28 -19.10
N CYS A 272 -9.55 -25.95 -20.25
CA CYS A 272 -9.54 -27.42 -20.35
C CYS A 272 -8.14 -28.04 -20.19
N THR A 273 -7.29 -27.46 -19.34
CA THR A 273 -6.02 -28.04 -18.87
C THR A 273 -5.82 -27.70 -17.39
N TYR A 274 -5.16 -28.59 -16.63
CA TYR A 274 -4.93 -28.36 -15.19
C TYR A 274 -4.20 -27.04 -14.93
N GLU A 275 -3.14 -26.75 -15.69
CA GLU A 275 -2.34 -25.52 -15.53
C GLU A 275 -3.17 -24.25 -15.74
N ALA A 276 -4.01 -24.19 -16.78
CA ALA A 276 -4.84 -23.03 -17.04
C ALA A 276 -5.93 -22.86 -15.97
N LEU A 277 -6.64 -23.95 -15.64
CA LEU A 277 -7.68 -23.95 -14.61
C LEU A 277 -7.13 -23.58 -13.23
N ARG A 278 -5.95 -24.11 -12.87
CA ARG A 278 -5.26 -23.83 -11.61
C ARG A 278 -4.77 -22.39 -11.55
N ARG A 279 -4.24 -21.86 -12.66
CA ARG A 279 -3.79 -20.48 -12.77
C ARG A 279 -4.93 -19.47 -12.59
N GLU A 280 -6.11 -19.76 -13.15
CA GLU A 280 -7.28 -18.88 -13.01
C GLU A 280 -7.93 -18.99 -11.62
N HIS A 281 -7.99 -20.21 -11.07
CA HIS A 281 -8.34 -20.46 -9.66
C HIS A 281 -7.49 -19.62 -8.69
N ASP A 282 -6.16 -19.70 -8.84
CA ASP A 282 -5.22 -18.97 -7.98
C ASP A 282 -5.35 -17.45 -8.19
N ALA A 283 -5.48 -16.99 -9.44
CA ALA A 283 -5.72 -15.59 -9.76
C ALA A 283 -6.98 -15.05 -9.10
N GLN A 284 -8.08 -15.82 -9.07
CA GLN A 284 -9.29 -15.41 -8.36
C GLN A 284 -9.09 -15.32 -6.84
N ILE A 285 -8.29 -16.19 -6.21
CA ILE A 285 -7.99 -16.04 -4.77
C ILE A 285 -7.13 -14.79 -4.51
N VAL A 286 -6.14 -14.51 -5.37
CA VAL A 286 -5.32 -13.28 -5.29
C VAL A 286 -6.20 -12.03 -5.45
N GLN A 287 -7.11 -12.03 -6.43
CA GLN A 287 -8.06 -10.94 -6.66
C GLN A 287 -8.99 -10.72 -5.45
N ILE A 288 -9.47 -11.79 -4.81
CA ILE A 288 -10.28 -11.71 -3.57
C ILE A 288 -9.49 -11.06 -2.41
N ALA A 289 -8.17 -11.27 -2.35
CA ALA A 289 -7.30 -10.65 -1.36
C ALA A 289 -7.02 -9.17 -1.66
N ILE A 290 -6.84 -8.81 -2.94
CA ILE A 290 -6.67 -7.42 -3.38
C ILE A 290 -7.94 -6.61 -3.05
N GLU A 291 -9.12 -7.13 -3.41
CA GLU A 291 -10.44 -6.56 -3.04
C GLU A 291 -10.67 -6.44 -1.51
N ALA A 292 -9.83 -7.08 -0.69
CA ALA A 292 -9.89 -7.06 0.76
C ALA A 292 -8.82 -6.16 1.41
N GLY A 293 -7.98 -5.49 0.62
CA GLY A 293 -6.82 -4.73 1.10
C GLY A 293 -5.73 -5.59 1.75
N LEU A 294 -5.66 -6.89 1.41
CA LEU A 294 -4.68 -7.82 1.95
C LEU A 294 -3.47 -7.94 1.02
N ARG A 295 -2.35 -7.32 1.40
CA ARG A 295 -1.10 -7.37 0.64
C ARG A 295 -0.27 -8.58 1.08
N ILE A 296 -0.20 -9.59 0.21
CA ILE A 296 0.45 -10.89 0.44
C ILE A 296 1.57 -11.07 -0.61
N THR A 297 2.76 -11.46 -0.16
CA THR A 297 3.92 -11.65 -1.06
C THR A 297 3.84 -12.94 -1.88
N PRO A 298 4.50 -13.05 -3.06
CA PRO A 298 4.47 -14.28 -3.87
C PRO A 298 4.97 -15.53 -3.13
N GLU A 299 5.89 -15.35 -2.19
CA GLU A 299 6.45 -16.42 -1.35
C GLU A 299 5.44 -16.91 -0.30
N GLN A 300 4.70 -15.99 0.33
CA GLN A 300 3.57 -16.34 1.20
C GLN A 300 2.42 -16.99 0.40
N TRP A 301 2.17 -16.55 -0.84
CA TRP A 301 1.18 -17.19 -1.71
C TRP A 301 1.55 -18.63 -2.07
N SER A 302 2.83 -18.89 -2.40
CA SER A 302 3.36 -20.25 -2.59
C SER A 302 3.06 -21.12 -1.36
N ALA A 303 3.38 -20.61 -0.15
CA ALA A 303 3.14 -21.34 1.09
C ALA A 303 1.64 -21.54 1.40
N LEU A 304 0.77 -20.58 1.03
CA LEU A 304 -0.67 -20.64 1.28
C LEU A 304 -1.44 -21.55 0.31
N LEU A 305 -1.04 -21.60 -0.97
CA LEU A 305 -1.77 -22.30 -2.04
C LEU A 305 -1.12 -23.63 -2.44
N TYR A 306 0.18 -23.81 -2.22
CA TYR A 306 0.94 -25.00 -2.60
C TYR A 306 1.62 -25.67 -1.39
N GLY A 307 1.88 -24.93 -0.30
CA GLY A 307 2.59 -25.44 0.86
C GLY A 307 4.12 -25.40 0.72
N ASP A 308 4.63 -24.77 -0.33
CA ASP A 308 6.05 -24.72 -0.70
C ASP A 308 6.55 -23.28 -0.96
N THR A 309 7.77 -23.16 -1.48
CA THR A 309 8.32 -21.90 -2.01
C THR A 309 8.64 -21.94 -3.51
N ALA A 310 8.32 -23.05 -4.20
CA ALA A 310 8.64 -23.30 -5.60
C ALA A 310 7.76 -22.45 -6.55
N HIS A 311 6.47 -22.33 -6.24
CA HIS A 311 5.48 -21.61 -7.05
C HIS A 311 5.58 -20.07 -6.94
N LYS A 312 6.61 -19.55 -6.26
CA LYS A 312 6.87 -18.11 -6.08
C LYS A 312 6.91 -17.32 -7.39
N SER A 313 7.45 -17.88 -8.47
CA SER A 313 7.51 -17.25 -9.80
C SER A 313 6.15 -17.22 -10.51
N HIS A 314 5.37 -18.30 -10.39
CA HIS A 314 3.98 -18.40 -10.87
C HIS A 314 3.08 -17.38 -10.16
N MET A 315 3.15 -17.31 -8.83
CA MET A 315 2.37 -16.33 -8.06
C MET A 315 2.79 -14.88 -8.36
N GLN A 316 4.08 -14.62 -8.61
CA GLN A 316 4.54 -13.31 -9.10
C GLN A 316 3.92 -12.99 -10.47
N SER A 317 3.92 -13.94 -11.42
CA SER A 317 3.28 -13.77 -12.74
C SER A 317 1.76 -13.54 -12.67
N ILE A 318 1.07 -14.10 -11.68
CA ILE A 318 -0.34 -13.82 -11.41
C ILE A 318 -0.51 -12.38 -10.91
N ILE A 319 0.26 -11.98 -9.88
CA ILE A 319 0.19 -10.63 -9.30
C ILE A 319 0.54 -9.54 -10.32
N ASP A 320 1.51 -9.79 -11.20
CA ASP A 320 1.90 -8.84 -12.24
C ASP A 320 0.86 -8.72 -13.37
N LYS A 321 0.12 -9.79 -13.69
CA LYS A 321 -1.03 -9.70 -14.63
C LYS A 321 -2.27 -9.04 -14.03
N LEU A 322 -2.40 -9.00 -12.70
CA LEU A 322 -3.50 -8.33 -11.99
C LEU A 322 -3.22 -6.85 -11.68
N GLN A 323 -2.03 -6.33 -12.02
CA GLN A 323 -1.73 -4.90 -11.89
C GLN A 323 -2.45 -4.09 -12.96
N THR A 324 -3.31 -3.17 -12.53
CA THR A 324 -4.00 -2.19 -13.39
C THR A 324 -3.33 -0.82 -13.29
N PRO A 325 -3.47 0.08 -14.28
CA PRO A 325 -2.98 1.46 -14.16
C PRO A 325 -3.57 2.22 -12.96
N GLN A 326 -4.78 1.86 -12.53
CA GLN A 326 -5.48 2.41 -11.36
C GLN A 326 -4.98 1.84 -10.03
N ALA A 327 -4.11 0.81 -10.01
CA ALA A 327 -3.71 0.10 -8.80
C ALA A 327 -3.10 1.02 -7.72
N PHE A 328 -2.32 2.04 -8.10
CA PHE A 328 -1.79 3.03 -7.15
C PHE A 328 -2.94 3.82 -6.49
N SER A 329 -3.88 4.36 -7.26
CA SER A 329 -5.04 5.10 -6.74
C SER A 329 -5.93 4.23 -5.84
N GLN A 330 -6.12 2.96 -6.19
CA GLN A 330 -6.83 1.97 -5.36
C GLN A 330 -6.08 1.70 -4.04
N SER A 331 -4.76 1.48 -4.12
CA SER A 331 -3.89 1.30 -2.96
C SER A 331 -3.93 2.51 -2.02
N LEU A 332 -4.06 3.73 -2.56
CA LEU A 332 -4.19 4.94 -1.74
C LEU A 332 -5.51 4.95 -0.96
N GLN A 333 -6.63 4.55 -1.57
CA GLN A 333 -7.91 4.42 -0.86
C GLN A 333 -7.86 3.29 0.20
N GLU A 334 -7.21 2.16 -0.07
CA GLU A 334 -6.94 1.12 0.95
C GLU A 334 -6.17 1.67 2.15
N LEU A 335 -5.14 2.50 1.92
CA LEU A 335 -4.38 3.15 2.99
C LEU A 335 -5.24 4.13 3.80
N LEU A 336 -6.04 4.98 3.14
CA LEU A 336 -6.93 5.93 3.82
C LEU A 336 -7.96 5.19 4.71
N LEU A 337 -8.54 4.09 4.24
CA LEU A 337 -9.43 3.23 5.02
C LEU A 337 -8.70 2.52 6.18
N ALA A 338 -7.44 2.13 5.98
CA ALA A 338 -6.62 1.54 7.03
C ALA A 338 -6.30 2.53 8.15
N LEU A 339 -6.00 3.79 7.81
CA LEU A 339 -5.81 4.89 8.77
C LEU A 339 -7.12 5.24 9.50
N GLN A 340 -8.24 5.35 8.78
CA GLN A 340 -9.55 5.61 9.39
C GLN A 340 -9.94 4.55 10.43
N ARG A 341 -9.62 3.26 10.18
CA ARG A 341 -9.89 2.16 11.12
C ARG A 341 -8.90 2.09 12.28
N ASN A 342 -7.62 2.38 12.05
CA ASN A 342 -6.54 2.14 13.01
C ASN A 342 -6.12 3.40 13.79
N GLY A 343 -6.64 4.58 13.43
CA GLY A 343 -6.08 5.88 13.77
C GLY A 343 -4.93 6.26 12.85
N ASP A 344 -4.50 7.53 12.91
CA ASP A 344 -3.37 8.06 12.13
C ASP A 344 -2.16 8.41 13.02
N PRO A 345 -1.41 7.41 13.53
CA PRO A 345 -0.23 7.64 14.37
C PRO A 345 0.92 8.18 13.51
N GLY A 346 1.15 9.50 13.57
CA GLY A 346 2.20 10.16 12.79
C GLY A 346 1.70 10.95 11.57
N HIS A 347 0.41 11.31 11.53
CA HIS A 347 -0.15 12.30 10.58
C HIS A 347 0.06 11.95 9.10
N LEU A 348 -0.01 10.66 8.75
CA LEU A 348 0.14 10.18 7.37
C LEU A 348 -0.93 10.72 6.42
N LEU A 349 -2.07 11.23 6.93
CA LEU A 349 -3.05 11.95 6.13
C LEU A 349 -2.47 13.22 5.46
N GLU A 350 -1.42 13.83 6.01
CA GLU A 350 -0.71 14.95 5.38
C GLU A 350 0.01 14.54 4.09
N LEU A 351 0.35 13.25 3.93
CA LEU A 351 0.94 12.73 2.70
C LEU A 351 -0.08 12.59 1.55
N LYS A 352 -1.38 12.65 1.85
CA LYS A 352 -2.47 12.43 0.88
C LYS A 352 -2.32 13.27 -0.41
N PRO A 353 -2.26 14.62 -0.39
CA PRO A 353 -2.18 15.42 -1.63
C PRO A 353 -0.93 15.10 -2.46
N HIS A 354 0.19 14.77 -1.80
CA HIS A 354 1.43 14.37 -2.48
C HIS A 354 1.31 12.99 -3.12
N LEU A 355 0.61 12.05 -2.48
CA LEU A 355 0.31 10.73 -3.02
C LEU A 355 -0.72 10.79 -4.16
N GLU A 356 -1.72 11.66 -4.08
CA GLU A 356 -2.71 11.90 -5.14
C GLU A 356 -2.03 12.50 -6.39
N LEU A 357 -1.13 13.48 -6.22
CA LEU A 357 -0.31 14.01 -7.32
C LEU A 357 0.53 12.92 -8.00
N LEU A 358 1.24 12.09 -7.22
CA LEU A 358 2.04 10.99 -7.77
C LEU A 358 1.16 9.91 -8.44
N ALA A 359 -0.05 9.67 -7.93
CA ALA A 359 -1.02 8.74 -8.52
C ALA A 359 -1.70 9.28 -9.79
N GLY A 360 -1.66 10.59 -10.05
CA GLY A 360 -2.10 11.20 -11.31
C GLY A 360 -1.11 11.07 -12.48
N ILE A 361 0.17 10.76 -12.22
CA ILE A 361 1.21 10.68 -13.26
C ILE A 361 0.93 9.54 -14.24
N GLU A 362 0.92 9.80 -15.55
CA GLU A 362 0.79 8.73 -16.55
C GLU A 362 1.95 7.73 -16.51
N SER A 363 1.62 6.44 -16.67
CA SER A 363 2.58 5.33 -16.56
C SER A 363 3.01 4.74 -17.91
N SER A 364 2.49 5.25 -19.03
CA SER A 364 2.78 4.71 -20.36
C SER A 364 4.24 4.97 -20.79
N PRO A 365 4.80 4.16 -21.71
CA PRO A 365 6.14 4.40 -22.24
C PRO A 365 6.21 5.56 -23.24
N ASN A 366 5.07 5.98 -23.80
CA ASN A 366 5.00 6.89 -24.96
C ASN A 366 4.64 8.34 -24.58
N VAL A 367 4.62 8.68 -23.29
CA VAL A 367 4.30 10.03 -22.80
C VAL A 367 5.38 11.03 -23.25
N CYS A 368 4.96 12.24 -23.61
CA CYS A 368 5.84 13.39 -23.81
C CYS A 368 6.78 13.60 -22.59
N PRO A 369 7.96 14.21 -22.77
CA PRO A 369 8.77 14.62 -21.63
C PRO A 369 7.95 15.58 -20.73
N PRO A 370 7.98 15.42 -19.39
CA PRO A 370 7.23 16.29 -18.50
C PRO A 370 7.76 17.72 -18.58
N SER A 371 6.88 18.69 -18.28
CA SER A 371 7.33 20.07 -18.06
C SER A 371 8.32 20.12 -16.89
N TRP A 372 9.21 21.11 -16.90
CA TRP A 372 10.15 21.31 -15.79
C TRP A 372 9.45 21.59 -14.47
N GLU A 373 8.30 22.29 -14.52
CA GLU A 373 7.50 22.59 -13.35
C GLU A 373 6.84 21.32 -12.77
N ASP A 374 6.25 20.47 -13.61
CA ASP A 374 5.57 19.25 -13.14
C ASP A 374 6.55 18.18 -12.66
N LEU A 375 7.72 18.09 -13.30
CA LEU A 375 8.84 17.28 -12.81
C LEU A 375 9.29 17.74 -11.41
N ASN A 376 9.39 19.06 -11.20
CA ASN A 376 9.76 19.64 -9.91
C ASN A 376 8.70 19.39 -8.83
N LYS A 377 7.41 19.61 -9.14
CA LYS A 377 6.26 19.28 -8.26
C LYS A 377 6.28 17.81 -7.84
N ALA A 378 6.47 16.89 -8.79
CA ALA A 378 6.48 15.45 -8.53
C ALA A 378 7.70 15.01 -7.71
N LEU A 379 8.88 15.60 -7.94
CA LEU A 379 10.07 15.35 -7.13
C LEU A 379 9.91 15.88 -5.70
N GLY A 380 9.38 17.09 -5.51
CA GLY A 380 9.08 17.64 -4.18
C GLY A 380 8.06 16.81 -3.41
N ALA A 381 7.00 16.34 -4.07
CA ALA A 381 6.05 15.39 -3.49
C ALA A 381 6.72 14.07 -3.09
N THR A 382 7.67 13.58 -3.89
CA THR A 382 8.43 12.36 -3.58
C THR A 382 9.33 12.52 -2.36
N VAL A 383 9.99 13.67 -2.21
CA VAL A 383 10.78 14.00 -1.01
C VAL A 383 9.91 13.88 0.24
N ILE A 384 8.73 14.51 0.25
CA ILE A 384 7.81 14.53 1.39
C ILE A 384 7.29 13.10 1.69
N VAL A 385 6.89 12.36 0.66
CA VAL A 385 6.37 10.98 0.79
C VAL A 385 7.44 9.99 1.29
N VAL A 386 8.69 10.11 0.83
CA VAL A 386 9.79 9.25 1.31
C VAL A 386 10.18 9.62 2.75
N ARG A 387 10.21 10.93 3.08
CA ARG A 387 10.49 11.41 4.44
C ARG A 387 9.45 10.92 5.44
N GLY A 388 8.16 11.11 5.15
CA GLY A 388 7.08 10.66 6.03
C GLY A 388 7.07 9.14 6.26
N LEU A 389 7.38 8.34 5.23
CA LEU A 389 7.58 6.89 5.41
C LEU A 389 8.77 6.57 6.33
N TYR A 390 9.92 7.24 6.11
CA TYR A 390 11.12 7.02 6.90
C TYR A 390 10.89 7.35 8.38
N GLU A 391 10.30 8.51 8.66
CA GLU A 391 9.96 8.99 10.00
C GLU A 391 8.90 8.08 10.66
N TYR A 392 7.89 7.64 9.91
CA TYR A 392 6.91 6.67 10.41
C TYR A 392 7.55 5.32 10.76
N ILE A 393 8.44 4.76 9.92
CA ILE A 393 9.09 3.48 10.24
C ILE A 393 9.99 3.61 11.48
N GLN A 394 10.69 4.73 11.66
CA GLN A 394 11.54 4.97 12.83
C GLN A 394 10.71 5.17 14.13
N ASN A 395 9.57 5.84 14.06
CA ASN A 395 8.75 6.18 15.24
C ASN A 395 7.64 5.17 15.57
N PHE A 396 7.08 4.53 14.55
CA PHE A 396 5.88 3.67 14.61
C PHE A 396 6.08 2.32 13.91
N GLY A 397 7.29 1.98 13.44
CA GLY A 397 7.57 0.65 12.90
C GLY A 397 7.20 -0.48 13.87
N ASN A 398 6.89 -1.66 13.32
CA ASN A 398 6.26 -2.82 13.99
C ASN A 398 6.76 -3.23 15.41
N ARG A 399 7.96 -2.84 15.85
CA ARG A 399 8.38 -3.00 17.26
C ARG A 399 7.72 -1.96 18.18
N LYS A 400 7.86 -0.68 17.85
CA LYS A 400 7.44 0.46 18.68
C LYS A 400 5.92 0.65 18.69
N LEU A 401 5.21 0.34 17.60
CA LEU A 401 3.74 0.24 17.62
C LEU A 401 3.23 -0.88 18.54
N ASN A 402 3.94 -2.00 18.65
CA ASN A 402 3.58 -3.05 19.61
C ASN A 402 3.86 -2.60 21.05
N GLU A 403 4.97 -1.91 21.33
CA GLU A 403 5.24 -1.31 22.65
C GLU A 403 4.19 -0.27 23.06
N ILE A 404 3.76 0.60 22.13
CA ILE A 404 2.69 1.59 22.35
C ILE A 404 1.33 0.88 22.59
N ARG A 405 1.00 -0.15 21.80
CA ARG A 405 -0.24 -0.95 21.98
C ARG A 405 -0.22 -1.80 23.26
N LEU A 406 0.95 -2.25 23.70
CA LEU A 406 1.11 -2.86 25.01
C LEU A 406 0.86 -1.80 26.08
N ASN A 407 1.54 -0.64 26.02
CA ASN A 407 1.38 0.44 27.01
C ASN A 407 -0.03 1.05 27.09
N SER A 408 -0.86 0.99 26.04
CA SER A 408 -2.28 1.38 26.13
C SER A 408 -3.16 0.29 26.75
N ASN A 409 -2.93 -0.99 26.44
CA ASN A 409 -3.62 -2.12 27.07
C ASN A 409 -3.11 -2.45 28.50
N VAL A 410 -1.97 -1.88 28.89
CA VAL A 410 -1.25 -2.11 30.16
C VAL A 410 -2.02 -1.65 31.41
N LYS A 411 -3.04 -0.79 31.29
CA LYS A 411 -3.66 -0.16 32.47
C LYS A 411 -4.65 -1.05 33.25
N TYR A 412 -5.17 -2.15 32.69
CA TYR A 412 -6.39 -2.80 33.24
C TYR A 412 -6.40 -4.34 33.33
N LYS A 413 -5.33 -5.07 32.97
CA LYS A 413 -5.36 -6.55 32.93
C LYS A 413 -5.22 -7.22 34.31
N THR A 414 -6.25 -7.11 35.15
CA THR A 414 -6.26 -7.58 36.55
C THR A 414 -6.61 -9.07 36.75
N SER A 415 -7.00 -9.80 35.70
CA SER A 415 -7.39 -11.22 35.78
C SER A 415 -7.13 -11.98 34.47
N MET A 416 -7.01 -13.31 34.54
CA MET A 416 -6.66 -14.18 33.41
C MET A 416 -7.79 -14.33 32.38
N CYS A 417 -7.42 -14.45 31.10
CA CYS A 417 -8.37 -14.58 30.00
C CYS A 417 -9.02 -15.97 29.96
N ARG A 418 -10.33 -16.01 30.24
CA ARG A 418 -11.14 -17.24 30.16
C ARG A 418 -11.13 -17.86 28.76
N ASP A 419 -11.14 -17.06 27.69
CA ASP A 419 -11.13 -17.57 26.31
C ASP A 419 -9.83 -18.35 26.02
N LEU A 420 -8.68 -17.78 26.42
CA LEU A 420 -7.37 -18.42 26.24
C LEU A 420 -7.25 -19.70 27.08
N LEU A 421 -7.70 -19.66 28.34
CA LEU A 421 -7.67 -20.81 29.25
C LEU A 421 -8.48 -22.00 28.72
N HIS A 422 -9.71 -21.76 28.23
CA HIS A 422 -10.61 -22.84 27.81
C HIS A 422 -10.41 -23.29 26.36
N ARG A 423 -9.99 -22.39 25.46
CA ARG A 423 -9.90 -22.67 24.01
C ARG A 423 -8.48 -22.71 23.46
N ARG A 424 -7.45 -22.52 24.31
CA ARG A 424 -6.02 -22.32 23.93
C ARG A 424 -5.76 -21.13 22.98
N ASN A 425 -6.79 -20.38 22.61
CA ASN A 425 -6.74 -19.27 21.66
C ASN A 425 -7.81 -18.23 22.04
N CYS A 426 -7.43 -16.95 22.08
CA CYS A 426 -8.32 -15.84 22.43
C CYS A 426 -8.66 -15.02 21.18
N PRO A 427 -9.95 -14.87 20.79
CA PRO A 427 -10.35 -14.14 19.59
C PRO A 427 -10.05 -12.63 19.67
N ARG A 428 -9.81 -12.09 20.87
CA ARG A 428 -9.43 -10.69 21.10
C ARG A 428 -7.93 -10.43 20.99
N GLY A 429 -7.09 -11.47 20.93
CA GLY A 429 -5.64 -11.35 20.77
C GLY A 429 -4.99 -10.42 21.79
N LEU A 430 -4.04 -9.60 21.32
CA LEU A 430 -3.35 -8.61 22.18
C LEU A 430 -4.27 -7.51 22.74
N ASN A 431 -5.43 -7.28 22.10
CA ASN A 431 -6.45 -6.33 22.56
C ASN A 431 -7.38 -6.94 23.64
N CYS A 432 -7.08 -8.13 24.17
CA CYS A 432 -7.83 -8.68 25.29
C CYS A 432 -7.52 -7.91 26.58
N THR A 433 -8.56 -7.40 27.24
CA THR A 433 -8.51 -6.74 28.55
C THR A 433 -8.15 -7.68 29.71
N PHE A 434 -7.93 -8.97 29.42
CA PHE A 434 -7.56 -10.00 30.39
C PHE A 434 -6.16 -10.54 30.08
N ALA A 435 -5.43 -10.95 31.11
CA ALA A 435 -4.05 -11.43 31.00
C ALA A 435 -3.96 -12.75 30.21
N HIS A 436 -3.00 -12.81 29.28
CA HIS A 436 -2.73 -14.00 28.46
C HIS A 436 -1.59 -14.88 28.99
N SER A 437 -0.92 -14.45 30.06
CA SER A 437 0.04 -15.27 30.81
C SER A 437 0.08 -14.83 32.27
N GLU A 438 0.60 -15.68 33.14
CA GLU A 438 0.83 -15.35 34.55
C GLU A 438 1.82 -14.18 34.68
N ARG A 439 2.87 -14.17 33.84
CA ARG A 439 3.81 -13.03 33.69
C ARG A 439 3.12 -11.71 33.31
N GLU A 440 2.10 -11.73 32.43
CA GLU A 440 1.27 -10.54 32.19
C GLU A 440 0.60 -10.11 33.50
N LEU A 441 -0.14 -11.02 34.14
CA LEU A 441 -0.90 -10.74 35.36
C LEU A 441 -0.05 -10.16 36.50
N GLU A 442 1.12 -10.74 36.75
CA GLU A 442 2.08 -10.30 37.78
C GLU A 442 2.64 -8.90 37.48
N GLN A 443 2.95 -8.61 36.21
CA GLN A 443 3.46 -7.30 35.78
C GLN A 443 2.43 -6.17 36.02
N PHE A 444 1.14 -6.48 36.08
CA PHE A 444 0.08 -5.53 36.43
C PHE A 444 -0.17 -5.41 37.93
N LYS A 445 0.00 -6.50 38.70
CA LYS A 445 -0.05 -6.45 40.17
C LYS A 445 1.10 -5.58 40.72
N GLY A 446 2.34 -5.83 40.28
CA GLY A 446 3.51 -5.06 40.72
C GLY A 446 3.43 -3.57 40.39
N ARG A 447 2.88 -3.21 39.22
CA ARG A 447 2.69 -1.80 38.81
C ARG A 447 1.62 -1.07 39.62
N ASN A 448 0.57 -1.74 40.07
CA ASN A 448 -0.43 -1.11 40.94
C ASN A 448 0.12 -0.87 42.36
N ILE A 449 0.94 -1.78 42.89
CA ILE A 449 1.57 -1.62 44.21
C ILE A 449 2.53 -0.41 44.19
N ALA A 450 3.44 -0.34 43.22
CA ALA A 450 4.39 0.77 43.10
C ALA A 450 3.69 2.14 42.95
N ALA A 451 2.55 2.21 42.27
CA ALA A 451 1.76 3.43 42.12
C ALA A 451 1.05 3.88 43.42
N VAL A 452 0.82 2.96 44.37
CA VAL A 452 0.28 3.28 45.70
C VAL A 452 1.40 3.80 46.61
N ASP A 453 2.59 3.17 46.59
CA ASP A 453 3.75 3.59 47.38
C ASP A 453 4.18 5.04 47.05
N GLU A 454 4.15 5.40 45.76
CA GLU A 454 4.48 6.75 45.27
C GLU A 454 3.47 7.82 45.76
N LEU A 455 2.18 7.46 45.89
CA LEU A 455 1.15 8.34 46.46
C LEU A 455 1.29 8.50 47.98
N THR A 456 1.62 7.44 48.72
CA THR A 456 1.90 7.55 50.16
C THR A 456 3.15 8.36 50.46
N SER A 457 4.17 8.28 49.60
CA SER A 457 5.43 9.03 49.75
C SER A 457 5.27 10.55 49.64
N ALA A 458 4.27 11.02 48.86
CA ALA A 458 4.04 12.44 48.63
C ALA A 458 3.33 13.18 49.78
N SER A 459 2.86 12.48 50.81
CA SER A 459 2.00 13.05 51.86
C SER A 459 2.75 13.62 53.08
N SER A 460 4.07 13.44 53.18
CA SER A 460 4.85 13.75 54.40
C SER A 460 5.77 14.98 54.25
N SER A 461 5.34 16.03 53.55
CA SER A 461 6.13 17.27 53.40
C SER A 461 5.28 18.53 53.17
N ARG A 462 4.56 18.99 54.22
CA ARG A 462 3.99 20.35 54.36
C ARG A 462 3.48 20.60 55.79
N ASN A 463 4.39 20.93 56.71
CA ASN A 463 4.02 21.58 57.97
C ASN A 463 4.26 23.10 57.82
N PHE A 464 3.20 23.89 57.97
CA PHE A 464 3.29 25.33 58.21
C PHE A 464 3.19 25.58 59.73
N THR A 465 3.98 26.52 60.24
CA THR A 465 3.99 26.90 61.66
C THR A 465 3.06 28.09 61.92
N PHE A 466 2.11 27.93 62.85
CA PHE A 466 1.61 29.06 63.67
C PHE A 466 0.98 28.59 65.00
N ASP A 467 1.72 28.84 66.08
CA ASP A 467 1.35 29.28 67.44
C ASP A 467 0.17 28.64 68.24
N ASP A 468 0.60 27.94 69.32
CA ASP A 468 0.17 28.10 70.73
C ASP A 468 -1.02 27.30 71.33
N PHE A 469 -1.00 27.23 72.67
CA PHE A 469 -1.93 26.64 73.66
C PHE A 469 -1.96 25.12 73.90
N SER A 470 -1.03 24.68 74.76
CA SER A 470 -1.28 24.01 76.06
C SER A 470 -2.23 22.80 76.18
N GLY A 471 -1.67 21.63 76.56
CA GLY A 471 -2.32 20.74 77.56
C GLY A 471 -2.21 19.21 77.39
N GLY A 472 -1.63 18.52 78.39
CA GLY A 472 -2.14 17.22 78.88
C GLY A 472 -1.66 15.89 78.24
N GLN A 473 -0.91 15.12 79.05
CA GLN A 473 -1.13 13.71 79.46
C GLN A 473 -2.34 12.93 78.88
N SER A 474 -2.31 11.58 78.67
CA SER A 474 -1.31 10.54 79.03
C SER A 474 -1.62 9.14 78.43
N ASP A 475 -0.57 8.32 78.25
CA ASP A 475 -0.45 6.87 78.54
C ASP A 475 -1.31 5.74 77.87
N THR A 476 -0.59 4.70 77.40
CA THR A 476 -0.90 3.23 77.49
C THR A 476 -2.10 2.63 76.69
N ASP A 477 -2.13 1.33 76.30
CA ASP A 477 -1.09 0.29 76.15
C ASP A 477 -1.49 -0.88 75.21
N ILE A 478 -0.47 -1.69 74.84
CA ILE A 478 -0.47 -3.16 74.59
C ILE A 478 -1.38 -3.83 73.52
N SER A 479 -0.75 -4.81 72.86
CA SER A 479 -1.24 -5.73 71.80
C SER A 479 -2.16 -6.88 72.26
N VAL A 480 -2.74 -7.63 71.30
CA VAL A 480 -2.51 -9.10 71.13
C VAL A 480 -3.08 -9.60 69.78
N SER A 481 -2.58 -10.73 69.27
CA SER A 481 -2.97 -11.34 67.97
C SER A 481 -3.61 -12.72 68.12
N LYS A 482 -4.40 -13.18 67.12
CA LYS A 482 -4.42 -14.59 66.64
C LYS A 482 -5.25 -14.89 65.37
N SER A 483 -4.88 -16.01 64.76
CA SER A 483 -5.39 -16.74 63.59
C SER A 483 -6.71 -17.50 63.80
N VAL A 484 -7.36 -17.98 62.72
CA VAL A 484 -7.94 -19.36 62.62
C VAL A 484 -8.23 -19.77 61.15
N VAL A 485 -8.54 -21.05 60.92
CA VAL A 485 -8.63 -21.77 59.62
C VAL A 485 -10.05 -22.33 59.37
N ALA A 486 -10.49 -22.45 58.11
CA ALA A 486 -11.59 -23.35 57.72
C ALA A 486 -11.56 -23.75 56.22
N SER A 487 -12.21 -24.87 55.86
CA SER A 487 -12.30 -25.46 54.52
C SER A 487 -13.69 -26.04 54.25
N ASN A 488 -14.12 -26.19 52.99
CA ASN A 488 -15.13 -27.20 52.63
C ASN A 488 -15.26 -27.48 51.11
N SER A 489 -15.98 -28.56 50.77
CA SER A 489 -16.09 -29.14 49.42
C SER A 489 -17.50 -29.68 49.11
N SER A 490 -17.98 -29.58 47.87
CA SER A 490 -19.03 -30.46 47.33
C SER A 490 -19.13 -30.40 45.79
N SER A 491 -19.76 -31.42 45.19
CA SER A 491 -19.95 -31.58 43.74
C SER A 491 -21.34 -32.13 43.44
N PHE A 492 -22.12 -31.56 42.52
CA PHE A 492 -23.37 -32.18 42.04
C PHE A 492 -23.78 -31.80 40.60
N PHE A 493 -23.89 -32.83 39.75
CA PHE A 493 -24.80 -33.02 38.61
C PHE A 493 -24.78 -32.10 37.36
N SER A 494 -25.37 -32.66 36.30
CA SER A 494 -25.39 -32.19 34.91
C SER A 494 -26.77 -31.70 34.49
N HIS A 495 -26.86 -30.80 33.50
CA HIS A 495 -28.02 -30.73 32.60
C HIS A 495 -27.67 -30.10 31.25
N SER A 496 -28.32 -30.57 30.19
CA SER A 496 -28.23 -30.04 28.82
C SER A 496 -29.61 -29.58 28.34
N SER A 497 -29.71 -28.38 27.77
CA SER A 497 -30.90 -27.91 27.04
C SER A 497 -30.54 -26.91 25.93
N PHE A 498 -31.27 -26.98 24.82
CA PHE A 498 -31.38 -25.90 23.83
C PHE A 498 -32.18 -24.71 24.40
N SER A 499 -31.97 -23.50 23.89
CA SER A 499 -33.05 -22.59 23.41
C SER A 499 -32.54 -21.25 22.84
N SER A 500 -33.06 -20.93 21.65
CA SER A 500 -33.61 -19.64 21.18
C SER A 500 -32.90 -18.28 21.39
N MET A 501 -32.90 -17.48 20.33
CA MET A 501 -32.80 -16.01 20.40
C MET A 501 -34.16 -15.37 20.75
N PRO A 502 -34.17 -14.14 21.29
CA PRO A 502 -35.28 -13.20 21.16
C PRO A 502 -35.00 -12.11 20.09
N THR A 503 -36.03 -11.37 19.70
CA THR A 503 -36.03 -10.36 18.63
C THR A 503 -36.70 -9.05 19.06
N LEU A 504 -36.45 -7.97 18.29
CA LEU A 504 -37.29 -6.77 18.11
C LEU A 504 -37.36 -5.67 19.21
N SER A 505 -36.85 -4.49 18.81
CA SER A 505 -37.53 -3.17 18.67
C SER A 505 -37.85 -2.22 19.84
N ASP A 506 -38.00 -0.95 19.43
CA ASP A 506 -38.79 0.18 19.97
C ASP A 506 -38.27 1.11 21.11
N CYS A 507 -37.66 2.23 20.66
CA CYS A 507 -38.16 3.62 20.72
C CYS A 507 -38.59 4.33 22.05
N THR A 508 -38.26 5.64 22.13
CA THR A 508 -38.87 6.73 22.98
C THR A 508 -38.68 6.61 24.52
N THR A 509 -38.63 7.64 25.41
CA THR A 509 -38.64 9.14 25.43
C THR A 509 -38.15 9.62 26.84
N SER A 510 -37.92 10.89 27.27
CA SER A 510 -37.94 12.27 26.69
C SER A 510 -37.32 13.33 27.66
N ASN A 511 -36.86 14.47 27.09
CA ASN A 511 -36.96 15.87 27.58
C ASN A 511 -36.21 16.47 28.80
N VAL A 512 -36.16 17.83 28.75
CA VAL A 512 -35.89 18.91 29.76
C VAL A 512 -34.54 19.63 29.53
N TYR A 513 -34.46 20.81 28.87
CA TYR A 513 -34.78 22.22 29.28
C TYR A 513 -33.99 22.71 30.53
N ASN A 514 -33.33 23.87 30.62
CA ASN A 514 -33.19 25.15 29.87
C ASN A 514 -31.68 25.58 29.91
N GLY A 515 -31.15 26.66 29.29
CA GLY A 515 -31.66 27.77 28.45
C GLY A 515 -30.82 29.06 28.67
N ILE A 516 -31.02 30.14 27.88
CA ILE A 516 -30.47 31.54 28.03
C ILE A 516 -28.98 31.73 27.62
N TYR A 517 -28.53 32.70 26.77
CA TYR A 517 -29.18 33.73 25.92
C TYR A 517 -28.36 34.08 24.63
N LEU A 518 -28.77 35.13 23.89
CA LEU A 518 -28.41 35.57 22.51
C LEU A 518 -27.60 36.91 22.48
N PRO A 519 -27.33 37.60 21.33
CA PRO A 519 -26.72 37.21 20.03
C PRO A 519 -25.67 38.22 19.43
N GLU A 520 -25.23 37.95 18.19
CA GLU A 520 -24.86 38.86 17.06
C GLU A 520 -24.13 40.23 17.23
N VAL A 521 -23.06 40.42 16.44
CA VAL A 521 -22.77 41.65 15.66
C VAL A 521 -22.11 41.25 14.32
N ALA A 522 -22.39 41.97 13.22
CA ALA A 522 -21.70 41.87 11.93
C ALA A 522 -21.26 43.26 11.42
N VAL A 523 -20.13 43.35 10.72
CA VAL A 523 -19.65 44.58 10.04
C VAL A 523 -18.89 44.22 8.75
N ASP A 524 -19.07 45.03 7.71
CA ASP A 524 -18.44 44.93 6.39
C ASP A 524 -16.93 45.18 6.36
N ASN A 525 -16.32 44.99 5.17
CA ASN A 525 -15.28 45.93 4.72
C ASN A 525 -15.14 45.95 3.18
N SER A 526 -15.13 47.15 2.59
CA SER A 526 -14.73 47.36 1.19
C SER A 526 -14.27 48.80 0.92
N SER A 527 -13.48 48.96 -0.15
CA SER A 527 -13.25 50.21 -0.92
C SER A 527 -12.19 51.23 -0.45
N SER A 528 -11.20 51.43 -1.34
CA SER A 528 -10.51 52.72 -1.66
C SER A 528 -9.58 53.40 -0.64
N SER A 529 -8.64 54.29 -1.04
CA SER A 529 -7.87 54.46 -2.31
C SER A 529 -6.73 55.49 -2.07
N TYR A 530 -6.39 56.34 -3.06
CA TYR A 530 -5.31 57.35 -3.09
C TYR A 530 -3.88 56.78 -3.25
N LEU A 531 -2.96 57.36 -4.04
CA LEU A 531 -2.91 58.67 -4.74
C LEU A 531 -2.34 58.52 -6.18
N CYS A 532 -2.51 59.53 -7.05
CA CYS A 532 -2.14 59.51 -8.47
C CYS A 532 -0.99 60.47 -8.82
N ASN A 533 -0.30 60.22 -9.95
CA ASN A 533 0.11 61.17 -11.03
C ASN A 533 1.24 60.55 -11.89
N GLY A 534 1.31 60.74 -13.22
CA GLY A 534 0.37 61.37 -14.16
C GLY A 534 1.01 61.61 -15.53
N TYR A 535 0.18 61.72 -16.60
CA TYR A 535 0.54 62.08 -17.99
C TYR A 535 1.45 61.08 -18.75
N ASP A 536 1.40 60.95 -20.09
CA ASP A 536 0.61 61.68 -21.10
C ASP A 536 0.19 60.76 -22.26
N ALA A 537 -0.64 61.24 -23.20
CA ALA A 537 -1.18 60.44 -24.31
C ALA A 537 -0.98 61.08 -25.70
N ASN A 538 -0.67 60.28 -26.74
CA ASN A 538 -1.08 60.61 -28.12
C ASN A 538 -1.08 59.45 -29.15
N ARG A 539 -2.29 59.21 -29.67
CA ARG A 539 -2.71 58.86 -31.04
C ARG A 539 -1.71 58.30 -32.10
N SER A 540 -2.11 57.14 -32.65
CA SER A 540 -2.22 56.78 -34.09
C SER A 540 -1.04 56.90 -35.06
N LEU A 541 -0.75 55.80 -35.77
CA LEU A 541 -0.96 55.68 -37.25
C LEU A 541 -0.80 54.22 -37.75
N LEU A 542 -1.50 53.87 -38.83
CA LEU A 542 -1.24 52.69 -39.68
C LEU A 542 -0.35 53.11 -40.87
N PRO A 543 0.33 52.16 -41.54
CA PRO A 543 -0.22 51.75 -42.85
C PRO A 543 -0.09 50.24 -43.15
N ASN A 544 -0.96 49.75 -44.05
CA ASN A 544 -0.78 48.49 -44.78
C ASN A 544 0.14 48.72 -45.99
N TYR A 545 0.84 47.68 -46.49
CA TYR A 545 0.91 47.33 -47.93
C TYR A 545 1.55 45.92 -48.11
N SER A 546 0.78 45.01 -48.70
CA SER A 546 0.99 44.25 -49.96
C SER A 546 2.38 44.36 -50.68
N SER A 547 2.83 43.39 -51.49
CA SER A 547 2.30 42.08 -51.92
C SER A 547 3.27 41.32 -52.86
N ALA A 548 3.11 39.98 -52.95
CA ALA A 548 3.53 39.09 -54.06
C ALA A 548 5.07 38.91 -54.30
N SER A 549 5.58 37.94 -55.06
CA SER A 549 4.94 36.95 -55.96
C SER A 549 5.82 35.68 -56.15
N ASN A 550 5.20 34.55 -56.56
CA ASN A 550 5.74 33.50 -57.47
C ASN A 550 6.90 32.58 -56.98
N GLU A 551 7.07 31.33 -57.45
CA GLU A 551 6.27 30.46 -58.35
C GLU A 551 6.62 28.95 -58.17
N GLN A 552 5.65 28.05 -58.48
CA GLN A 552 5.78 26.68 -59.04
C GLN A 552 6.66 25.60 -58.33
N ASP A 553 6.41 24.29 -58.39
CA ASP A 553 5.51 23.46 -59.23
C ASP A 553 5.24 22.08 -58.52
N LEU A 554 4.52 21.07 -59.05
CA LEU A 554 3.08 20.97 -59.44
C LEU A 554 2.77 19.50 -59.80
N TYR A 555 2.05 18.75 -58.96
CA TYR A 555 1.35 17.47 -59.26
C TYR A 555 0.36 17.22 -58.10
N GLN A 556 -0.98 17.24 -58.25
CA GLN A 556 -1.86 16.23 -58.87
C GLN A 556 -1.63 14.80 -58.33
N MET A 557 -2.64 14.00 -57.98
CA MET A 557 -4.11 14.09 -58.07
C MET A 557 -4.72 13.12 -57.01
N SER A 558 -5.97 13.15 -56.53
CA SER A 558 -7.23 13.85 -56.90
C SER A 558 -8.06 14.19 -55.63
N CYS A 559 -9.28 14.71 -55.79
CA CYS A 559 -10.29 14.82 -54.71
C CYS A 559 -11.58 14.07 -55.08
N SER A 560 -12.37 13.61 -54.10
CA SER A 560 -13.76 13.17 -54.27
C SER A 560 -14.52 13.41 -52.96
N GLN A 561 -15.70 14.02 -53.06
CA GLN A 561 -16.48 14.54 -51.93
C GLN A 561 -17.45 13.49 -51.39
N LEU A 562 -17.79 13.57 -50.10
CA LEU A 562 -19.16 13.84 -49.65
C LEU A 562 -19.19 14.18 -48.14
N SER A 563 -20.36 14.57 -47.64
CA SER A 563 -20.52 15.52 -46.53
C SER A 563 -21.16 14.94 -45.26
N ASP A 564 -20.67 15.45 -44.13
CA ASP A 564 -21.38 15.77 -42.87
C ASP A 564 -22.01 14.67 -41.98
N ASP A 565 -22.13 15.06 -40.70
CA ASP A 565 -22.84 14.47 -39.57
C ASP A 565 -22.72 12.96 -39.24
N HIS A 566 -22.01 12.66 -38.13
CA HIS A 566 -22.75 12.35 -36.90
C HIS A 566 -21.90 12.44 -35.62
N SER A 567 -22.58 12.49 -34.47
CA SER A 567 -22.05 12.84 -33.16
C SER A 567 -21.71 11.65 -32.25
N SER A 568 -20.63 11.83 -31.47
CA SER A 568 -20.43 11.29 -30.11
C SER A 568 -20.88 9.85 -29.78
N THR A 569 -20.02 8.85 -30.04
CA THR A 569 -20.15 7.52 -29.41
C THR A 569 -18.80 6.96 -28.92
N ASN A 570 -18.42 7.25 -27.67
CA ASN A 570 -17.30 6.55 -27.01
C ASN A 570 -17.50 6.34 -25.49
N LYS A 571 -18.74 6.09 -25.07
CA LYS A 571 -19.12 5.70 -23.68
C LYS A 571 -19.79 4.33 -23.56
N SER A 572 -20.10 3.67 -24.68
CA SER A 572 -20.89 2.41 -24.72
C SER A 572 -20.18 1.23 -24.03
N SER A 573 -18.88 1.05 -24.29
CA SER A 573 -18.10 -0.10 -23.83
C SER A 573 -17.94 -0.19 -22.31
N GLN A 574 -17.78 0.93 -21.60
CA GLN A 574 -17.66 0.93 -20.14
C GLN A 574 -19.01 0.74 -19.43
N VAL A 575 -20.09 1.29 -19.98
CA VAL A 575 -21.45 1.08 -19.44
C VAL A 575 -21.85 -0.38 -19.56
N SER A 576 -21.56 -1.06 -20.69
CA SER A 576 -21.83 -2.48 -20.88
C SER A 576 -21.27 -3.37 -19.74
N VAL A 577 -20.01 -3.16 -19.35
CA VAL A 577 -19.36 -3.93 -18.27
C VAL A 577 -20.00 -3.63 -16.91
N ILE A 578 -20.26 -2.35 -16.59
CA ILE A 578 -20.86 -1.96 -15.31
C ILE A 578 -22.30 -2.46 -15.18
N THR A 579 -23.11 -2.36 -16.24
CA THR A 579 -24.47 -2.91 -16.28
C THR A 579 -24.47 -4.44 -16.12
N THR A 580 -23.48 -5.14 -16.68
CA THR A 580 -23.31 -6.59 -16.52
C THR A 580 -22.92 -6.98 -15.09
N ILE A 581 -22.15 -6.15 -14.39
CA ILE A 581 -21.84 -6.37 -12.97
C ILE A 581 -23.08 -6.10 -12.10
N LEU A 582 -23.85 -5.05 -12.39
CA LEU A 582 -25.06 -4.69 -11.63
C LEU A 582 -26.21 -5.68 -11.84
N SER A 583 -26.41 -6.23 -13.04
CA SER A 583 -27.41 -7.29 -13.27
C SER A 583 -27.11 -8.56 -12.48
N ASN A 584 -25.83 -8.96 -12.41
CA ASN A 584 -25.37 -10.08 -11.59
C ASN A 584 -25.53 -9.84 -10.06
N ILE A 585 -25.62 -8.59 -9.61
CA ILE A 585 -25.95 -8.24 -8.22
C ILE A 585 -27.47 -8.26 -7.97
N LEU A 586 -28.29 -8.02 -9.00
CA LEU A 586 -29.76 -8.14 -8.90
C LEU A 586 -30.22 -9.61 -8.93
N ASP A 587 -29.59 -10.47 -9.75
CA ASP A 587 -29.81 -11.94 -9.76
C ASP A 587 -29.46 -12.59 -8.40
N TYR A 588 -28.78 -11.90 -7.47
CA TYR A 588 -28.56 -12.38 -6.09
C TYR A 588 -29.82 -12.29 -5.21
N LYS A 589 -30.69 -11.29 -5.42
CA LYS A 589 -31.91 -11.12 -4.60
C LYS A 589 -33.00 -12.15 -4.91
N SER A 590 -33.07 -12.66 -6.14
CA SER A 590 -34.03 -13.69 -6.55
C SER A 590 -33.68 -15.11 -6.06
N TRP A 591 -32.45 -15.34 -5.59
CA TRP A 591 -31.96 -16.66 -5.14
C TRP A 591 -32.09 -16.92 -3.63
N CYS A 592 -32.39 -15.91 -2.82
CA CYS A 592 -32.39 -16.03 -1.35
C CYS A 592 -33.76 -16.37 -0.74
N HIS A 593 -34.83 -16.43 -1.53
CA HIS A 593 -36.19 -16.74 -1.08
C HIS A 593 -36.82 -17.86 -1.91
N ALA A 594 -36.54 -19.10 -1.49
CA ALA A 594 -37.23 -20.31 -1.94
C ALA A 594 -37.32 -21.27 -0.74
N ASP A 595 -38.40 -21.14 0.03
CA ASP A 595 -38.67 -22.03 1.16
C ASP A 595 -38.90 -23.48 0.69
N PRO A 596 -38.50 -24.49 1.50
CA PRO A 596 -38.69 -25.88 1.12
C PRO A 596 -40.18 -26.28 1.17
N PRO A 597 -40.70 -26.99 0.15
CA PRO A 597 -42.02 -27.62 0.25
C PRO A 597 -41.99 -28.81 1.22
N SER A 598 -43.17 -29.09 1.80
CA SER A 598 -43.45 -30.15 2.77
C SER A 598 -43.22 -31.58 2.25
#